data_AF-V2ULS8-F1
#
_entry.id   AF-V2ULS8-F1
#
_cell.length_a   1.000
_cell.length_b   1.000
_cell.length_c   1.000
_cell.angle_alpha   90.00
_cell.angle_beta   90.00
_cell.angle_gamma   90.00
#
_symmetry.space_group_name_H-M   'P 1'
#
loop_
_entity.id
_entity.type
_entity.pdbx_description
1 polymer ?
#
loop_
_entity_poly.entity_id
_entity_poly.type
_entity_poly.pdbx_seq_one_letter_code
_entity_poly.pdbx_strand_id
1 'polypeptide(L)'
;MAWAAVVAGGAALIGGVVSANASKSAAKKQANAAQAASDQQLAMYNQTRDDLSPYTQAGQTSLSQLMGKMGVGGYFDQTYSGQDLYNDPSYQFRLNQGLNSVQSSAAARGGLLSGATLKALNNYASDYASTEYSNAYNRFNADQTNQFNRLSSLAGMGQNAAAQVGNNGLQTAQAVANNTMAGANATAAGQIGVANAWNSSLGTIGTLANGYIQSKGKTGGSI
;
A
#
# COMPACT_ATOMS: atom_id res chain seq x y z
N MET A 1 -79.31 8.63 6.55
CA MET A 1 -78.02 8.17 7.12
C MET A 1 -76.98 7.97 6.01
N ALA A 2 -76.45 9.05 5.42
CA ALA A 2 -75.57 8.96 4.22
C ALA A 2 -74.15 9.55 4.44
N TRP A 3 -73.77 9.87 5.68
CA TRP A 3 -72.54 10.63 5.97
C TRP A 3 -71.39 9.74 6.49
N ALA A 4 -71.67 8.48 6.85
CA ALA A 4 -70.69 7.55 7.42
C ALA A 4 -69.81 6.83 6.37
N ALA A 5 -70.18 6.82 5.09
CA ALA A 5 -69.45 6.08 4.05
C ALA A 5 -68.29 6.86 3.41
N VAL A 6 -68.26 8.20 3.50
CA VAL A 6 -67.20 9.03 2.90
C VAL A 6 -65.95 9.09 3.77
N VAL A 7 -66.08 8.89 5.09
CA VAL A 7 -64.96 8.96 6.05
C VAL A 7 -64.07 7.70 6.00
N ALA A 8 -64.61 6.54 5.60
CA ALA A 8 -63.85 5.28 5.56
C ALA A 8 -62.87 5.18 4.37
N GLY A 9 -63.11 5.91 3.26
CA GLY A 9 -62.23 5.89 2.08
C GLY A 9 -61.00 6.80 2.17
N GLY A 10 -61.09 7.92 2.92
CA GLY A 10 -59.97 8.87 3.07
C GLY A 10 -58.85 8.38 3.98
N ALA A 11 -59.18 7.58 5.00
CA ALA A 11 -58.20 7.04 5.96
C ALA A 11 -57.25 5.99 5.36
N ALA A 12 -57.72 5.19 4.39
CA ALA A 12 -56.91 4.16 3.72
C ALA A 12 -55.87 4.75 2.73
N LEU A 13 -56.20 5.88 2.10
CA LEU A 13 -55.26 6.64 1.25
C LEU A 13 -54.16 7.31 2.08
N ILE A 14 -54.51 7.87 3.25
CA ILE A 14 -53.55 8.53 4.15
C ILE A 14 -52.58 7.50 4.76
N GLY A 15 -53.06 6.32 5.16
CA GLY A 15 -52.21 5.24 5.67
C GLY A 15 -51.18 4.72 4.66
N GLY A 16 -51.58 4.59 3.38
CA GLY A 16 -50.68 4.18 2.29
C GLY A 16 -49.58 5.20 1.98
N VAL A 17 -49.91 6.49 1.98
CA VAL A 17 -48.94 7.58 1.70
C VAL A 17 -47.97 7.80 2.87
N VAL A 18 -48.43 7.71 4.12
CA VAL A 18 -47.56 7.81 5.31
C VAL A 18 -46.60 6.62 5.38
N SER A 19 -47.09 5.39 5.13
CA SER A 19 -46.29 4.17 5.05
C SER A 19 -45.22 4.23 3.94
N ALA A 20 -45.60 4.71 2.75
CA ALA A 20 -44.70 4.90 1.63
C ALA A 20 -43.58 5.92 1.94
N ASN A 21 -43.91 7.07 2.53
CA ASN A 21 -42.93 8.09 2.90
C ASN A 21 -41.98 7.63 4.02
N ALA A 22 -42.49 6.91 5.03
CA ALA A 22 -41.66 6.31 6.06
C ALA A 22 -40.69 5.27 5.48
N SER A 23 -41.16 4.41 4.57
CA SER A 23 -40.35 3.40 3.87
C SER A 23 -39.24 4.03 3.02
N LYS A 24 -39.55 5.08 2.25
CA LYS A 24 -38.56 5.81 1.44
C LYS A 24 -37.54 6.55 2.31
N SER A 25 -37.96 7.14 3.43
CA SER A 25 -37.08 7.82 4.38
C SER A 25 -36.13 6.83 5.08
N ALA A 26 -36.63 5.68 5.54
CA ALA A 26 -35.83 4.63 6.15
C ALA A 26 -34.79 4.05 5.16
N ALA A 27 -35.20 3.77 3.92
CA ALA A 27 -34.31 3.36 2.84
C ALA A 27 -33.19 4.37 2.58
N LYS A 28 -33.54 5.67 2.53
CA LYS A 28 -32.55 6.74 2.34
C LYS A 28 -31.58 6.85 3.52
N LYS A 29 -32.05 6.67 4.77
CA LYS A 29 -31.18 6.63 5.95
C LYS A 29 -30.20 5.45 5.90
N GLN A 30 -30.65 4.26 5.49
CA GLN A 30 -29.79 3.10 5.31
C GLN A 30 -28.75 3.30 4.20
N ALA A 31 -29.16 3.84 3.05
CA ALA A 31 -28.24 4.16 1.96
C ALA A 31 -27.17 5.20 2.39
N ASN A 32 -27.58 6.25 3.11
CA ASN A 32 -26.66 7.25 3.64
C ASN A 32 -25.68 6.66 4.68
N ALA A 33 -26.16 5.78 5.56
CA ALA A 33 -25.29 5.10 6.54
C ALA A 33 -24.27 4.19 5.85
N ALA A 34 -24.68 3.46 4.81
CA ALA A 34 -23.79 2.63 4.01
C ALA A 34 -22.74 3.45 3.25
N GLN A 35 -23.13 4.62 2.74
CA GLN A 35 -22.18 5.57 2.13
C GLN A 35 -21.18 6.09 3.16
N ALA A 36 -21.65 6.59 4.31
CA ALA A 36 -20.77 7.10 5.37
C ALA A 36 -19.79 6.04 5.90
N ALA A 37 -20.23 4.77 6.02
CA ALA A 37 -19.36 3.66 6.37
C ALA A 37 -18.29 3.40 5.29
N SER A 38 -18.65 3.51 4.01
CA SER A 38 -17.72 3.38 2.89
C SER A 38 -16.68 4.51 2.88
N ASP A 39 -17.13 5.75 3.11
CA ASP A 39 -16.26 6.93 3.17
C ASP A 39 -15.25 6.80 4.33
N GLN A 40 -15.70 6.32 5.50
CA GLN A 40 -14.84 6.08 6.65
C GLN A 40 -13.79 5.00 6.35
N GLN A 41 -14.16 3.90 5.69
CA GLN A 41 -13.21 2.86 5.31
C GLN A 41 -12.19 3.35 4.27
N LEU A 42 -12.62 4.19 3.33
CA LEU A 42 -11.73 4.80 2.36
C LEU A 42 -10.76 5.78 3.04
N ALA A 43 -11.23 6.57 4.02
CA ALA A 43 -10.39 7.47 4.80
C ALA A 43 -9.31 6.71 5.59
N MET A 44 -9.69 5.61 6.26
CA MET A 44 -8.74 4.75 6.98
C MET A 44 -7.70 4.11 6.02
N TYR A 45 -8.14 3.69 4.84
CA TYR A 45 -7.24 3.16 3.82
C TYR A 45 -6.25 4.22 3.33
N ASN A 46 -6.73 5.42 3.01
CA ASN A 46 -5.88 6.52 2.56
C ASN A 46 -4.87 6.90 3.63
N GLN A 47 -5.28 6.99 4.90
CA GLN A 47 -4.36 7.23 6.02
C GLN A 47 -3.26 6.15 6.07
N THR A 48 -3.65 4.88 5.98
CA THR A 48 -2.67 3.77 5.99
C THR A 48 -1.71 3.84 4.82
N ARG A 49 -2.20 4.22 3.64
CA ARG A 49 -1.36 4.42 2.45
C ARG A 49 -0.38 5.57 2.66
N ASP A 50 -0.83 6.67 3.24
CA ASP A 50 0.00 7.86 3.49
C ASP A 50 1.06 7.56 4.57
N ASP A 51 0.70 6.82 5.63
CA ASP A 51 1.61 6.39 6.69
C ASP A 51 2.71 5.43 6.16
N LEU A 52 2.36 4.59 5.17
CA LEU A 52 3.30 3.65 4.54
C LEU A 52 4.07 4.24 3.35
N SER A 53 3.65 5.40 2.84
CA SER A 53 4.29 6.12 1.75
C SER A 53 5.80 6.27 1.91
N PRO A 54 6.35 6.77 3.05
CA PRO A 54 7.80 6.94 3.20
C PRO A 54 8.58 5.61 3.07
N TYR A 55 8.03 4.50 3.56
CA TYR A 55 8.68 3.18 3.45
C TYR A 55 8.66 2.66 2.02
N THR A 56 7.51 2.78 1.34
CA THR A 56 7.41 2.40 -0.08
C THR A 56 8.33 3.24 -0.96
N GLN A 57 8.42 4.55 -0.72
CA GLN A 57 9.30 5.46 -1.46
C GLN A 57 10.78 5.19 -1.17
N ALA A 58 11.15 4.94 0.08
CA ALA A 58 12.50 4.54 0.45
C ALA A 58 12.91 3.24 -0.25
N GLY A 59 12.04 2.23 -0.24
CA GLY A 59 12.30 0.97 -0.92
C GLY A 59 12.39 1.11 -2.44
N GLN A 60 11.54 1.92 -3.08
CA GLN A 60 11.65 2.23 -4.52
C GLN A 60 12.98 2.91 -4.85
N THR A 61 13.39 3.88 -4.04
CA THR A 61 14.67 4.58 -4.21
C THR A 61 15.84 3.61 -4.05
N SER A 62 15.83 2.77 -3.02
CA SER A 62 16.87 1.76 -2.80
C SER A 62 16.90 0.70 -3.90
N LEU A 63 15.74 0.29 -4.42
CA LEU A 63 15.66 -0.63 -5.56
C LEU A 63 16.27 0.01 -6.81
N SER A 64 15.98 1.29 -7.10
CA SER A 64 16.57 2.02 -8.22
C SER A 64 18.10 2.11 -8.09
N GLN A 65 18.61 2.41 -6.89
CA GLN A 65 20.06 2.42 -6.62
C GLN A 65 20.68 1.03 -6.77
N LEU A 66 20.00 -0.01 -6.29
CA LEU A 66 20.45 -1.40 -6.41
C LEU A 66 20.57 -1.79 -7.89
N MET A 67 19.53 -1.51 -8.69
CA MET A 67 19.54 -1.77 -10.13
C MET A 67 20.66 -1.00 -10.85
N GLY A 68 20.87 0.27 -10.51
CA GLY A 68 21.94 1.07 -11.09
C GLY A 68 23.34 0.52 -10.75
N LYS A 69 23.54 0.02 -9.53
CA LYS A 69 24.80 -0.59 -9.11
C LYS A 69 25.01 -2.01 -9.65
N MET A 70 23.94 -2.75 -9.95
CA MET A 70 23.97 -4.09 -10.54
C MET A 70 24.04 -4.08 -12.08
N GLY A 71 23.83 -2.93 -12.72
CA GLY A 71 23.94 -2.81 -14.17
C GLY A 71 25.36 -3.08 -14.67
N VAL A 72 25.50 -3.29 -15.99
CA VAL A 72 26.80 -3.51 -16.64
C VAL A 72 27.75 -2.35 -16.34
N GLY A 73 28.94 -2.65 -15.81
CA GLY A 73 29.90 -1.63 -15.38
C GLY A 73 29.51 -0.88 -14.10
N GLY A 74 28.43 -1.29 -13.44
CA GLY A 74 28.01 -0.78 -12.14
C GLY A 74 28.93 -1.24 -11.01
N TYR A 75 28.77 -0.64 -9.84
CA TYR A 75 29.63 -0.90 -8.68
C TYR A 75 29.75 -2.39 -8.33
N PHE A 76 28.64 -3.15 -8.39
CA PHE A 76 28.62 -4.58 -8.06
C PHE A 76 29.19 -5.49 -9.18
N ASP A 77 29.45 -4.95 -10.36
CA ASP A 77 30.10 -5.64 -11.49
C ASP A 77 31.62 -5.39 -11.51
N GLN A 78 32.13 -4.51 -10.64
CA GLN A 78 33.54 -4.19 -10.55
C GLN A 78 34.33 -5.33 -9.89
N THR A 79 35.46 -5.68 -10.49
CA THR A 79 36.46 -6.58 -9.90
C THR A 79 37.61 -5.76 -9.34
N TYR A 80 38.06 -6.09 -8.13
CA TYR A 80 39.28 -5.50 -7.59
C TYR A 80 40.52 -6.02 -8.32
N SER A 81 41.38 -5.12 -8.75
CA SER A 81 42.58 -5.37 -9.56
C SER A 81 43.84 -4.86 -8.87
N GLY A 82 45.02 -5.30 -9.35
CA GLY A 82 46.31 -4.81 -8.86
C GLY A 82 46.48 -3.28 -9.00
N GLN A 83 45.84 -2.67 -9.99
CA GLN A 83 45.90 -1.23 -10.23
C GLN A 83 45.20 -0.44 -9.11
N ASP A 84 44.15 -0.99 -8.51
CA ASP A 84 43.38 -0.34 -7.45
C ASP A 84 44.23 -0.15 -6.18
N LEU A 85 45.15 -1.10 -5.92
CA LEU A 85 46.11 -0.98 -4.82
C LEU A 85 47.12 0.13 -5.05
N TYR A 86 47.65 0.27 -6.28
CA TYR A 86 48.62 1.33 -6.61
C TYR A 86 48.01 2.72 -6.55
N ASN A 87 46.71 2.81 -6.83
CA ASN A 87 45.93 4.03 -6.75
C ASN A 87 45.54 4.40 -5.31
N ASP A 88 45.75 3.53 -4.31
CA ASP A 88 45.52 3.82 -2.90
C ASP A 88 46.64 4.74 -2.35
N PRO A 89 46.36 6.01 -2.03
CA PRO A 89 47.38 6.93 -1.50
C PRO A 89 47.97 6.46 -0.17
N SER A 90 47.18 5.70 0.60
CA SER A 90 47.58 5.16 1.89
C SER A 90 48.57 4.00 1.76
N TYR A 91 48.45 3.19 0.70
CA TYR A 91 49.43 2.16 0.36
C TYR A 91 50.78 2.79 0.05
N GLN A 92 50.82 3.82 -0.81
CA GLN A 92 52.06 4.52 -1.16
C GLN A 92 52.72 5.17 0.07
N PHE A 93 51.92 5.83 0.92
CA PHE A 93 52.44 6.43 2.16
C PHE A 93 53.08 5.40 3.08
N ARG A 94 52.38 4.29 3.37
CA ARG A 94 52.87 3.24 4.27
C ARG A 94 54.09 2.52 3.70
N LEU A 95 54.10 2.24 2.40
CA LEU A 95 55.25 1.65 1.72
C LEU A 95 56.49 2.55 1.84
N ASN A 96 56.36 3.84 1.51
CA ASN A 96 57.47 4.79 1.60
C ASN A 96 58.00 4.93 3.04
N GLN A 97 57.10 5.00 4.03
CA GLN A 97 57.50 5.08 5.44
C GLN A 97 58.27 3.83 5.89
N GLY A 98 57.84 2.64 5.45
CA GLY A 98 58.52 1.38 5.73
C GLY A 98 59.89 1.28 5.07
N LEU A 99 59.99 1.67 3.80
CA LEU A 99 61.26 1.73 3.07
C LEU A 99 62.25 2.69 3.75
N ASN A 100 61.79 3.89 4.13
CA ASN A 100 62.61 4.86 4.85
C ASN A 100 63.13 4.32 6.19
N SER A 101 62.32 3.53 6.91
CA SER A 101 62.73 2.90 8.17
C SER A 101 63.84 1.85 7.95
N VAL A 102 63.67 0.97 6.96
CA VAL A 102 64.69 -0.05 6.62
C VAL A 102 65.99 0.61 6.15
N GLN A 103 65.89 1.63 5.30
CA GLN A 103 67.06 2.39 4.83
C GLN A 103 67.76 3.11 5.98
N SER A 104 67.03 3.80 6.87
CA SER A 104 67.60 4.50 8.02
C SER A 104 68.35 3.54 8.95
N SER A 105 67.78 2.36 9.21
CA SER A 105 68.42 1.31 10.02
C SER A 105 69.69 0.76 9.37
N ALA A 106 69.68 0.54 8.06
CA ALA A 106 70.84 0.07 7.31
C ALA A 106 71.95 1.13 7.19
N ALA A 107 71.58 2.41 7.04
CA ALA A 107 72.52 3.53 7.01
C ALA A 107 73.24 3.71 8.35
N ALA A 108 72.53 3.62 9.47
CA ALA A 108 73.11 3.68 10.80
C ALA A 108 74.11 2.53 11.09
N ARG A 109 73.94 1.40 10.41
CA ARG A 109 74.82 0.22 10.51
C ARG A 109 75.91 0.16 9.42
N GLY A 110 76.01 1.19 8.57
CA GLY A 110 77.00 1.26 7.49
C GLY A 110 76.76 0.28 6.33
N GLY A 111 75.58 -0.33 6.25
CA GLY A 111 75.24 -1.40 5.30
C GLY A 111 74.27 -1.00 4.19
N LEU A 112 73.97 0.29 4.01
CA LEU A 112 72.89 0.80 3.15
C LEU A 112 72.90 0.24 1.71
N LEU A 113 74.07 0.02 1.13
CA LEU A 113 74.26 -0.49 -0.23
C LEU A 113 74.60 -1.98 -0.29
N SER A 114 74.49 -2.69 0.84
CA SER A 114 74.78 -4.12 0.88
C SER A 114 73.69 -4.92 0.14
N GLY A 115 74.08 -6.05 -0.46
CA GLY A 115 73.12 -6.98 -1.08
C GLY A 115 72.07 -7.48 -0.08
N ALA A 116 72.41 -7.56 1.21
CA ALA A 116 71.47 -7.90 2.28
C ALA A 116 70.39 -6.83 2.46
N THR A 117 70.76 -5.54 2.43
CA THR A 117 69.80 -4.43 2.52
C THR A 117 68.92 -4.35 1.27
N LEU A 118 69.50 -4.50 0.07
CA LEU A 118 68.71 -4.54 -1.17
C LEU A 118 67.72 -5.70 -1.20
N LYS A 119 68.12 -6.88 -0.71
CA LYS A 119 67.23 -8.03 -0.54
C LYS A 119 66.12 -7.75 0.49
N ALA A 120 66.46 -7.13 1.61
CA ALA A 120 65.48 -6.77 2.64
C ALA A 120 64.44 -5.76 2.14
N LEU A 121 64.86 -4.75 1.38
CA LEU A 121 63.95 -3.78 0.76
C LEU A 121 63.03 -4.44 -0.28
N ASN A 122 63.56 -5.31 -1.14
CA ASN A 122 62.76 -6.05 -2.12
C ASN A 122 61.75 -6.99 -1.46
N ASN A 123 62.17 -7.74 -0.43
CA ASN A 123 61.28 -8.61 0.33
C ASN A 123 60.19 -7.78 1.02
N TYR A 124 60.55 -6.69 1.71
CA TYR A 124 59.57 -5.81 2.37
C TYR A 124 58.55 -5.26 1.37
N ALA A 125 58.99 -4.74 0.22
CA ALA A 125 58.07 -4.20 -0.78
C ALA A 125 57.13 -5.28 -1.33
N SER A 126 57.64 -6.48 -1.62
CA SER A 126 56.87 -7.60 -2.17
C SER A 126 55.87 -8.19 -1.16
N ASP A 127 56.31 -8.41 0.08
CA ASP A 127 55.49 -8.94 1.17
C ASP A 127 54.42 -7.92 1.60
N TYR A 128 54.79 -6.64 1.63
CA TYR A 128 53.86 -5.56 1.94
C TYR A 128 52.79 -5.41 0.85
N ALA A 129 53.18 -5.44 -0.44
CA ALA A 129 52.26 -5.38 -1.56
C ALA A 129 51.25 -6.54 -1.57
N SER A 130 51.72 -7.79 -1.38
CA SER A 130 50.84 -8.97 -1.35
C SER A 130 49.87 -8.94 -0.17
N THR A 131 50.34 -8.54 1.02
CA THR A 131 49.51 -8.42 2.22
C THR A 131 48.47 -7.31 2.07
N GLU A 132 48.88 -6.12 1.61
CA GLU A 132 47.94 -5.02 1.43
C GLU A 132 46.94 -5.31 0.31
N TYR A 133 47.35 -5.97 -0.77
CA TYR A 133 46.44 -6.42 -1.81
C TYR A 133 45.32 -7.29 -1.25
N SER A 134 45.67 -8.32 -0.48
CA SER A 134 44.69 -9.21 0.16
C SER A 134 43.75 -8.46 1.10
N ASN A 135 44.30 -7.55 1.92
CA ASN A 135 43.49 -6.73 2.83
C ASN A 135 42.54 -5.80 2.08
N ALA A 136 43.01 -5.12 1.05
CA ALA A 136 42.23 -4.21 0.23
C ALA A 136 41.14 -4.95 -0.57
N TYR A 137 41.48 -6.11 -1.13
CA TYR A 137 40.52 -7.01 -1.77
C TYR A 137 39.41 -7.45 -0.81
N ASN A 138 39.76 -7.85 0.42
CA ASN A 138 38.77 -8.23 1.44
C ASN A 138 37.87 -7.04 1.83
N ARG A 139 38.45 -5.84 2.00
CA ARG A 139 37.67 -4.62 2.26
C ARG A 139 36.72 -4.29 1.12
N PHE A 140 37.18 -4.38 -0.13
CA PHE A 140 36.37 -4.15 -1.32
C PHE A 140 35.17 -5.10 -1.35
N ASN A 141 35.39 -6.40 -1.21
CA ASN A 141 34.30 -7.38 -1.19
C ASN A 141 33.34 -7.18 -0.01
N ALA A 142 33.86 -6.82 1.17
CA ALA A 142 33.05 -6.53 2.33
C ALA A 142 32.18 -5.29 2.11
N ASP A 143 32.72 -4.23 1.52
CA ASP A 143 31.95 -3.01 1.22
C ASP A 143 30.85 -3.26 0.18
N GLN A 144 31.17 -3.98 -0.90
CA GLN A 144 30.19 -4.43 -1.90
C GLN A 144 29.04 -5.20 -1.22
N THR A 145 29.37 -6.18 -0.38
CA THR A 145 28.39 -6.99 0.35
C THR A 145 27.53 -6.13 1.30
N ASN A 146 28.16 -5.22 2.05
CA ASN A 146 27.47 -4.33 2.99
C ASN A 146 26.50 -3.38 2.28
N GLN A 147 26.92 -2.77 1.16
CA GLN A 147 26.06 -1.90 0.37
C GLN A 147 24.88 -2.68 -0.22
N PHE A 148 25.13 -3.86 -0.78
CA PHE A 148 24.07 -4.73 -1.29
C PHE A 148 23.06 -5.08 -0.19
N ASN A 149 23.52 -5.53 0.98
CA ASN A 149 22.65 -5.91 2.10
C ASN A 149 21.79 -4.74 2.58
N ARG A 150 22.35 -3.53 2.68
CA ARG A 150 21.60 -2.34 3.10
C ARG A 150 20.52 -1.95 2.08
N LEU A 151 20.87 -1.90 0.80
CA LEU A 151 19.91 -1.55 -0.26
C LEU A 151 18.83 -2.62 -0.41
N SER A 152 19.21 -3.89 -0.37
CA SER A 152 18.28 -5.03 -0.42
C SER A 152 17.33 -5.04 0.78
N SER A 153 17.83 -4.72 1.98
CA SER A 153 16.99 -4.61 3.18
C SER A 153 15.94 -3.49 3.06
N LEU A 154 16.34 -2.30 2.59
CA LEU A 154 15.38 -1.20 2.35
C LEU A 154 14.38 -1.53 1.23
N ALA A 155 14.85 -2.11 0.12
CA ALA A 155 13.98 -2.55 -0.97
C ALA A 155 12.95 -3.59 -0.48
N GLY A 156 13.39 -4.57 0.32
CA GLY A 156 12.51 -5.56 0.95
C GLY A 156 11.51 -4.95 1.93
N MET A 157 11.91 -3.94 2.70
CA MET A 157 10.99 -3.20 3.56
C MET A 157 9.90 -2.48 2.74
N GLY A 158 10.29 -1.80 1.66
CA GLY A 158 9.33 -1.15 0.76
C GLY A 158 8.41 -2.12 0.04
N GLN A 159 8.91 -3.29 -0.35
CA GLN A 159 8.08 -4.37 -0.91
C GLN A 159 7.01 -4.82 0.09
N ASN A 160 7.38 -5.03 1.36
CA ASN A 160 6.43 -5.42 2.40
C ASN A 160 5.38 -4.33 2.67
N ALA A 161 5.80 -3.07 2.77
CA ALA A 161 4.89 -1.93 2.92
C ALA A 161 3.91 -1.83 1.73
N ALA A 162 4.40 -2.00 0.50
CA ALA A 162 3.57 -1.99 -0.70
C ALA A 162 2.57 -3.15 -0.71
N ALA A 163 2.99 -4.35 -0.29
CA ALA A 163 2.09 -5.51 -0.16
C ALA A 163 1.00 -5.27 0.90
N GLN A 164 1.34 -4.64 2.03
CA GLN A 164 0.36 -4.30 3.07
C GLN A 164 -0.67 -3.27 2.57
N VAL A 165 -0.23 -2.21 1.87
CA VAL A 165 -1.14 -1.27 1.20
C VAL A 165 -2.03 -2.00 0.19
N GLY A 166 -1.49 -2.93 -0.60
CA GLY A 166 -2.26 -3.72 -1.56
C GLY A 166 -3.35 -4.57 -0.89
N ASN A 167 -2.99 -5.31 0.17
CA ASN A 167 -3.91 -6.15 0.93
C ASN A 167 -5.02 -5.34 1.61
N ASN A 168 -4.66 -4.23 2.26
CA ASN A 168 -5.64 -3.33 2.87
C ASN A 168 -6.57 -2.71 1.82
N GLY A 169 -6.05 -2.41 0.63
CA GLY A 169 -6.84 -1.93 -0.50
C GLY A 169 -7.88 -2.94 -0.96
N LEU A 170 -7.51 -4.22 -1.08
CA LEU A 170 -8.44 -5.31 -1.43
C LEU A 170 -9.54 -5.47 -0.37
N GLN A 171 -9.19 -5.42 0.91
CA GLN A 171 -10.16 -5.53 2.00
C GLN A 171 -11.13 -4.34 2.04
N THR A 172 -10.62 -3.12 1.90
CA THR A 172 -11.43 -1.90 1.82
C THR A 172 -12.33 -1.94 0.59
N ALA A 173 -11.82 -2.35 -0.57
CA ALA A 173 -12.62 -2.45 -1.80
C ALA A 173 -13.80 -3.43 -1.64
N GLN A 174 -13.57 -4.59 -1.02
CA GLN A 174 -14.64 -5.57 -0.76
C GLN A 174 -15.69 -5.02 0.21
N ALA A 175 -15.25 -4.37 1.29
CA ALA A 175 -16.18 -3.84 2.29
C ALA A 175 -16.97 -2.62 1.77
N VAL A 176 -16.36 -1.74 0.99
CA VAL A 176 -17.04 -0.66 0.25
C VAL A 176 -18.05 -1.23 -0.75
N ALA A 177 -17.68 -2.28 -1.51
CA ALA A 177 -18.60 -2.92 -2.44
C ALA A 177 -19.82 -3.51 -1.72
N ASN A 178 -19.62 -4.19 -0.59
CA ASN A 178 -20.71 -4.74 0.23
C ASN A 178 -21.63 -3.64 0.78
N ASN A 179 -21.07 -2.55 1.29
CA ASN A 179 -21.84 -1.40 1.77
C ASN A 179 -22.63 -0.77 0.62
N THR A 180 -22.00 -0.58 -0.54
CA THR A 180 -22.66 -0.01 -1.73
C THR A 180 -23.84 -0.87 -2.17
N MET A 181 -23.67 -2.20 -2.22
CA MET A 181 -24.76 -3.13 -2.51
C MET A 181 -25.86 -3.08 -1.46
N ALA A 182 -25.52 -3.00 -0.17
CA ALA A 182 -26.50 -2.88 0.91
C ALA A 182 -27.31 -1.57 0.81
N GLY A 183 -26.67 -0.45 0.48
CA GLY A 183 -27.33 0.83 0.24
C GLY A 183 -28.24 0.82 -0.99
N ALA A 184 -27.80 0.16 -2.08
CA ALA A 184 -28.60 -0.04 -3.27
C ALA A 184 -29.84 -0.89 -2.99
N ASN A 185 -29.67 -2.02 -2.28
CA ASN A 185 -30.77 -2.90 -1.86
C ASN A 185 -31.75 -2.17 -0.94
N ALA A 186 -31.28 -1.36 0.01
CA ALA A 186 -32.13 -0.55 0.87
C ALA A 186 -32.97 0.44 0.06
N THR A 187 -32.35 1.12 -0.89
CA THR A 187 -33.05 2.07 -1.79
C THR A 187 -34.11 1.38 -2.64
N ALA A 188 -33.78 0.22 -3.22
CA ALA A 188 -34.70 -0.60 -4.00
C ALA A 188 -35.85 -1.13 -3.14
N ALA A 189 -35.57 -1.64 -1.94
CA ALA A 189 -36.58 -2.10 -0.99
C ALA A 189 -37.52 -0.98 -0.56
N GLY A 190 -37.00 0.25 -0.36
CA GLY A 190 -37.83 1.43 -0.10
C GLY A 190 -38.78 1.76 -1.25
N GLN A 191 -38.30 1.68 -2.50
CA GLN A 191 -39.13 1.91 -3.69
C GLN A 191 -40.20 0.81 -3.87
N ILE A 192 -39.83 -0.46 -3.65
CA ILE A 192 -40.77 -1.59 -3.69
C ILE A 192 -41.78 -1.48 -2.55
N GLY A 193 -41.36 -1.06 -1.35
CA GLY A 193 -42.26 -0.81 -0.22
C GLY A 193 -43.27 0.29 -0.51
N VAL A 194 -42.85 1.37 -1.17
CA VAL A 194 -43.75 2.42 -1.70
C VAL A 194 -44.73 1.83 -2.72
N ALA A 195 -44.24 1.03 -3.68
CA ALA A 195 -45.06 0.42 -4.72
C ALA A 195 -46.10 -0.56 -4.15
N ASN A 196 -45.71 -1.38 -3.17
CA ASN A 196 -46.60 -2.29 -2.46
C ASN A 196 -47.63 -1.52 -1.62
N ALA A 197 -47.23 -0.47 -0.91
CA ALA A 197 -48.15 0.39 -0.16
C ALA A 197 -49.18 1.06 -1.08
N TRP A 198 -48.76 1.50 -2.27
CA TRP A 198 -49.65 2.02 -3.31
C TRP A 198 -50.60 0.96 -3.85
N ASN A 199 -50.10 -0.23 -4.20
CA ASN A 199 -50.93 -1.34 -4.68
C ASN A 199 -51.95 -1.81 -3.64
N SER A 200 -51.57 -1.92 -2.37
CA SER A 200 -52.49 -2.26 -1.28
C SER A 200 -53.53 -1.14 -1.04
N SER A 201 -53.12 0.13 -1.15
CA SER A 201 -54.03 1.27 -1.03
C SER A 201 -55.05 1.31 -2.18
N LEU A 202 -54.59 1.15 -3.42
CA LEU A 202 -55.44 1.07 -4.61
C LEU A 202 -56.38 -0.14 -4.57
N GLY A 203 -55.90 -1.30 -4.13
CA GLY A 203 -56.73 -2.49 -3.94
C GLY A 203 -57.82 -2.29 -2.89
N THR A 204 -57.52 -1.57 -1.80
CA THR A 204 -58.51 -1.23 -0.75
C THR A 204 -59.57 -0.25 -1.25
N ILE A 205 -59.17 0.73 -2.08
CA ILE A 205 -60.12 1.63 -2.74
C ILE A 205 -60.99 0.86 -3.74
N GLY A 206 -60.40 -0.05 -4.50
CA GLY A 206 -61.10 -0.91 -5.44
C GLY A 206 -62.16 -1.78 -4.77
N THR A 207 -61.87 -2.41 -3.63
CA THR A 207 -62.83 -3.21 -2.87
C THR A 207 -63.94 -2.36 -2.22
N LEU A 208 -63.60 -1.19 -1.69
CA LEU A 208 -64.59 -0.22 -1.18
C LEU A 208 -65.53 0.26 -2.29
N ALA A 209 -65.00 0.62 -3.46
CA ALA A 209 -65.77 1.05 -4.61
C ALA A 209 -66.70 -0.05 -5.13
N ASN A 210 -66.20 -1.29 -5.21
CA ASN A 210 -67.00 -2.44 -5.65
C ASN A 210 -68.12 -2.76 -4.65
N GLY A 211 -67.86 -2.69 -3.34
CA GLY A 211 -68.88 -2.86 -2.29
C GLY A 211 -69.97 -1.78 -2.34
N TYR A 212 -69.61 -0.54 -2.68
CA TYR A 212 -70.57 0.55 -2.86
C TYR A 212 -71.47 0.35 -4.09
N ILE A 213 -70.89 -0.13 -5.20
CA ILE A 213 -71.66 -0.43 -6.43
C ILE A 213 -72.59 -1.63 -6.19
N GLN A 214 -72.11 -2.67 -5.52
CA GLN A 214 -72.87 -3.89 -5.27
C GLN A 214 -74.03 -3.70 -4.26
N SER A 215 -73.88 -2.78 -3.29
CA SER A 215 -74.96 -2.41 -2.36
C SER A 215 -76.04 -1.53 -3.01
N LYS A 216 -75.69 -0.69 -3.99
CA LYS A 216 -76.66 0.01 -4.84
C LYS A 216 -77.38 -0.92 -5.82
N GLY A 217 -76.73 -1.99 -6.31
CA GLY A 217 -77.37 -2.98 -7.17
C GLY A 217 -78.42 -3.84 -6.44
N LYS A 218 -78.21 -4.16 -5.16
CA LYS A 218 -79.14 -5.00 -4.37
C LYS A 218 -80.35 -4.27 -3.79
N THR A 219 -80.40 -2.94 -3.88
CA THR A 219 -81.53 -2.14 -3.39
C THR A 219 -82.58 -1.82 -4.45
N GLY A 220 -82.41 -2.32 -5.69
CA GLY A 220 -83.33 -2.09 -6.81
C GLY A 220 -84.21 -3.28 -7.23
N GLY A 221 -84.21 -4.40 -6.52
CA GLY A 221 -84.86 -5.63 -7.00
C GLY A 221 -85.43 -6.54 -5.91
N SER A 222 -86.44 -6.08 -5.18
CA SER A 222 -87.46 -6.95 -4.56
C SER A 222 -88.71 -6.10 -4.29
N ILE A 223 -89.59 -6.06 -5.30
CA ILE A 223 -91.04 -5.86 -5.17
C ILE A 223 -91.65 -7.23 -5.40
#